data_AF-A0A930U4L2-F1
#
_entry.id   AF-A0A930U4L2-F1
#
_cell.length_a   1.000
_cell.length_b   1.000
_cell.length_c   1.000
_cell.angle_alpha   90.00
_cell.angle_beta   90.00
_cell.angle_gamma   90.00
#
_symmetry.space_group_name_H-M   'P 1'
#
loop_
_entity.id
_entity.type
_entity.pdbx_description
1 polymer ?
#
loop_
_entity_poly.entity_id
_entity_poly.type
_entity_poly.pdbx_seq_one_letter_code
_entity_poly.pdbx_strand_id
1 'polypeptide(L)'
;MIYKASLSPEDIVINPSADIVIEVQRLAGRIARYLELPIGKIFVTFSPSLSCPAQVELSMADDYLVRLHERYRFGYQDVPALLAHEIVHIFLHRLKIAFPHVLDNEILTDTAATYLGLGWPCLNAFRISVHDSHEFGYVGPRTIRHVSASKVGYLTPEEFAYVLAKRSLLFNERIDRLLTLQARELYRQGLRVARREGARPPFSRSLIWWRWLYLGRRWWTKRLPQTGKRSQFADYRFEWVDGEMKVTFDCPVCCQKLRLPTERRQIHLDCPTCQHSCSCRT
;
A
#
# COMPACT_ATOMS: atom_id res chain seq x y z
N MET A 1 17.30 -5.82 3.11
CA MET A 1 16.01 -5.58 2.42
C MET A 1 16.29 -4.74 1.20
N ILE A 2 16.01 -5.29 0.02
CA ILE A 2 16.47 -4.80 -1.29
C ILE A 2 15.72 -3.52 -1.73
N TYR A 3 14.46 -3.34 -1.30
CA TYR A 3 13.57 -2.26 -1.75
C TYR A 3 13.36 -1.12 -0.72
N LYS A 4 14.46 -0.60 -0.14
CA LYS A 4 14.38 0.46 0.88
C LYS A 4 13.94 1.80 0.31
N ALA A 5 14.35 2.15 -0.90
CA ALA A 5 13.99 3.41 -1.57
C ALA A 5 13.01 3.15 -2.71
N SER A 6 12.05 4.03 -2.89
CA SER A 6 11.15 4.03 -4.04
C SER A 6 11.93 4.34 -5.31
N LEU A 7 11.45 3.83 -6.45
CA LEU A 7 12.03 4.15 -7.75
C LEU A 7 11.98 5.66 -7.95
N SER A 8 13.09 6.27 -8.38
CA SER A 8 13.23 7.71 -8.42
C SER A 8 12.44 8.34 -9.58
N PRO A 9 12.12 9.64 -9.52
CA PRO A 9 11.44 10.33 -10.62
C PRO A 9 12.19 10.23 -11.95
N GLU A 10 13.51 10.36 -11.94
CA GLU A 10 14.34 10.28 -13.15
C GLU A 10 14.23 8.92 -13.87
N ASP A 11 14.00 7.84 -13.11
CA ASP A 11 13.80 6.50 -13.64
C ASP A 11 12.35 6.23 -14.12
N ILE A 12 11.42 7.14 -13.85
CA ILE A 12 10.00 7.01 -14.19
C ILE A 12 9.56 7.99 -15.30
N VAL A 13 10.26 9.11 -15.47
CA VAL A 13 9.93 10.11 -16.48
C VAL A 13 9.97 9.52 -17.89
N ILE A 14 8.93 9.86 -18.67
CA ILE A 14 8.79 9.59 -20.10
C ILE A 14 9.06 10.90 -20.83
N ASN A 15 9.94 10.87 -21.83
CA ASN A 15 10.19 12.04 -22.67
C ASN A 15 9.02 12.25 -23.66
N PRO A 16 8.26 13.36 -23.57
CA PRO A 16 7.10 13.59 -24.45
C PRO A 16 7.49 13.88 -25.91
N SER A 17 8.76 14.18 -26.19
CA SER A 17 9.26 14.42 -27.56
C SER A 17 9.79 13.16 -28.25
N ALA A 18 9.93 12.06 -27.51
CA ALA A 18 10.39 10.78 -28.04
C ALA A 18 9.22 9.88 -28.45
N ASP A 19 9.51 8.84 -29.24
CA ASP A 19 8.50 7.83 -29.56
C ASP A 19 8.07 7.09 -28.28
N ILE A 20 6.77 7.21 -27.96
CA ILE A 20 6.17 6.62 -26.77
C ILE A 20 6.35 5.11 -26.69
N VAL A 21 6.33 4.39 -27.81
CA VAL A 21 6.50 2.93 -27.81
C VAL A 21 7.90 2.57 -27.28
N ILE A 22 8.92 3.33 -27.71
CA ILE A 22 10.30 3.16 -27.24
C ILE A 22 10.41 3.53 -25.75
N GLU A 23 9.80 4.63 -25.33
CA GLU A 23 9.88 5.09 -23.94
C GLU A 23 9.15 4.17 -22.95
N VAL A 24 7.98 3.64 -23.32
CA VAL A 24 7.25 2.66 -22.52
C VAL A 24 8.06 1.37 -22.37
N GLN A 25 8.68 0.89 -23.45
CA GLN A 25 9.53 -0.29 -23.40
C GLN A 25 10.78 -0.07 -22.53
N ARG A 26 11.40 1.11 -22.60
CA ARG A 26 12.52 1.50 -21.73
C ARG A 26 12.10 1.56 -20.27
N LEU A 27 10.96 2.18 -19.97
CA LEU A 27 10.41 2.28 -18.62
C LEU A 27 10.11 0.90 -18.05
N ALA A 28 9.47 0.01 -18.82
CA ALA A 28 9.25 -1.37 -18.42
C ALA A 28 10.57 -2.09 -18.10
N GLY A 29 11.62 -1.89 -18.92
CA GLY A 29 12.95 -2.41 -18.65
C GLY A 29 13.59 -1.87 -17.36
N ARG A 30 13.37 -0.59 -17.01
CA ARG A 30 13.83 0.01 -15.75
C ARG A 30 13.10 -0.60 -14.55
N ILE A 31 11.77 -0.72 -14.61
CA ILE A 31 10.95 -1.33 -13.55
C ILE A 31 11.33 -2.81 -13.38
N ALA A 32 11.48 -3.56 -14.47
CA ALA A 32 11.88 -4.96 -14.45
C ALA A 32 13.26 -5.14 -13.78
N ARG A 33 14.24 -4.31 -14.17
CA ARG A 33 15.57 -4.31 -13.54
C ARG A 33 15.50 -3.97 -12.06
N TYR A 34 14.69 -2.97 -11.69
CA TYR A 34 14.48 -2.58 -10.32
C TYR A 34 13.95 -3.75 -9.47
N LEU A 35 12.99 -4.53 -10.01
CA LEU A 35 12.43 -5.72 -9.37
C LEU A 35 13.27 -7.01 -9.55
N GLU A 36 14.47 -6.91 -10.10
CA GLU A 36 15.35 -8.06 -10.41
C GLU A 36 14.67 -9.12 -11.31
N LEU A 37 13.74 -8.69 -12.17
CA LEU A 37 13.10 -9.55 -13.17
C LEU A 37 14.00 -9.74 -14.40
N PRO A 38 13.90 -10.88 -15.10
CA PRO A 38 14.64 -11.11 -16.35
C PRO A 38 14.33 -10.04 -17.39
N ILE A 39 15.35 -9.23 -17.73
CA ILE A 39 15.23 -8.19 -18.75
C ILE A 39 15.08 -8.84 -20.14
N GLY A 40 14.26 -8.24 -21.01
CA GLY A 40 14.03 -8.73 -22.37
C GLY A 40 12.94 -9.80 -22.47
N LYS A 41 12.32 -10.16 -21.35
CA LYS A 41 11.13 -11.02 -21.27
C LYS A 41 9.82 -10.25 -21.18
N ILE A 42 9.87 -8.92 -21.04
CA ILE A 42 8.68 -8.07 -20.91
C ILE A 42 8.59 -7.17 -22.13
N PHE A 43 7.52 -7.30 -22.90
CA PHE A 43 7.24 -6.50 -24.08
C PHE A 43 5.99 -5.68 -23.84
N VAL A 44 6.01 -4.39 -24.20
CA VAL A 44 4.86 -3.51 -24.04
C VAL A 44 4.30 -3.10 -25.39
N THR A 45 3.00 -3.22 -25.57
CA THR A 45 2.28 -2.82 -26.78
C THR A 45 1.05 -2.00 -26.44
N PHE A 46 0.57 -1.21 -27.41
CA PHE A 46 -0.71 -0.53 -27.32
C PHE A 46 -1.76 -1.29 -28.13
N SER A 47 -2.98 -1.37 -27.59
CA SER A 47 -4.09 -2.08 -28.22
C SER A 47 -5.40 -1.30 -28.08
N PRO A 48 -6.15 -1.10 -29.17
CA PRO A 48 -7.44 -0.41 -29.11
C PRO A 48 -8.58 -1.29 -28.59
N SER A 49 -8.42 -2.62 -28.61
CA SER A 49 -9.49 -3.58 -28.29
C SER A 49 -9.56 -4.01 -26.82
N LEU A 50 -8.81 -3.36 -25.92
CA LEU A 50 -8.80 -3.74 -24.50
C LEU A 50 -10.04 -3.19 -23.79
N SER A 51 -10.69 -4.04 -22.98
CA SER A 51 -11.80 -3.63 -22.12
C SER A 51 -11.33 -2.95 -20.83
N CYS A 52 -10.07 -3.18 -20.44
CA CYS A 52 -9.42 -2.62 -19.26
C CYS A 52 -8.27 -1.68 -19.64
N PRO A 53 -7.74 -0.89 -18.68
CA PRO A 53 -6.64 0.03 -18.93
C PRO A 53 -5.35 -0.65 -19.42
N ALA A 54 -5.06 -1.83 -18.87
CA ALA A 54 -3.92 -2.65 -19.22
C ALA A 54 -4.18 -4.12 -18.86
N GLN A 55 -3.41 -5.03 -19.45
CA GLN A 55 -3.48 -6.48 -19.22
C GLN A 55 -2.13 -7.13 -19.48
N VAL A 56 -1.77 -8.15 -18.69
CA VAL A 56 -0.64 -9.06 -18.97
C VAL A 56 -1.12 -10.33 -19.67
N GLU A 57 -0.46 -10.69 -20.77
CA GLU A 57 -0.57 -11.99 -21.42
C GLU A 57 0.73 -12.78 -21.24
N LEU A 58 0.58 -14.06 -20.90
CA LEU A 58 1.69 -14.99 -20.67
C LEU A 58 1.89 -15.84 -21.92
N SER A 59 3.11 -15.87 -22.44
CA SER A 59 3.50 -16.84 -23.46
C SER A 59 3.94 -18.16 -22.83
N MET A 60 3.99 -19.22 -23.66
CA MET A 60 4.52 -20.53 -23.26
C MET A 60 6.03 -20.53 -22.97
N ALA A 61 6.76 -19.45 -23.31
CA ALA A 61 8.21 -19.33 -23.18
C ALA A 61 8.65 -18.40 -22.01
N ASP A 62 7.76 -18.16 -21.05
CA ASP A 62 7.93 -17.19 -19.96
C ASP A 62 8.23 -15.75 -20.45
N ASP A 63 7.83 -15.42 -21.68
CA ASP A 63 7.74 -14.03 -22.15
C ASP A 63 6.38 -13.45 -21.73
N TYR A 64 6.40 -12.21 -21.25
CA TYR A 64 5.25 -11.45 -20.79
C TYR A 64 4.96 -10.32 -21.79
N LEU A 65 3.75 -10.30 -22.31
CA LEU A 65 3.25 -9.21 -23.13
C LEU A 65 2.32 -8.33 -22.28
N VAL A 66 2.77 -7.12 -21.98
CA VAL A 66 1.96 -6.09 -21.33
C VAL A 66 1.26 -5.29 -22.43
N ARG A 67 -0.08 -5.33 -22.44
CA ARG A 67 -0.90 -4.58 -23.39
C ARG A 67 -1.51 -3.38 -22.68
N LEU A 68 -1.24 -2.17 -23.15
CA LEU A 68 -1.85 -0.94 -22.66
C LEU A 68 -2.96 -0.50 -23.61
N HIS A 69 -4.04 0.08 -23.09
CA HIS A 69 -5.10 0.60 -23.95
C HIS A 69 -4.59 1.81 -24.76
N GLU A 70 -4.93 1.89 -26.05
CA GLU A 70 -4.50 2.95 -26.99
C GLU A 70 -4.72 4.40 -26.46
N ARG A 71 -5.73 4.63 -25.61
CA ARG A 71 -6.02 5.95 -25.03
C ARG A 71 -4.86 6.52 -24.21
N TYR A 72 -3.99 5.65 -23.67
CA TYR A 72 -2.82 6.05 -22.89
C TYR A 72 -1.61 6.41 -23.74
N ARG A 73 -1.66 6.21 -25.05
CA ARG A 73 -0.59 6.56 -25.98
C ARG A 73 -0.22 8.05 -25.93
N PHE A 74 -1.21 8.89 -25.65
CA PHE A 74 -1.05 10.34 -25.49
C PHE A 74 -1.13 10.79 -24.03
N GLY A 75 -1.42 9.87 -23.10
CA GLY A 75 -1.61 10.09 -21.67
C GLY A 75 -0.40 9.69 -20.84
N TYR A 76 0.77 10.29 -21.14
CA TYR A 76 2.07 9.88 -20.58
C TYR A 76 2.14 9.80 -19.06
N GLN A 77 1.30 10.58 -18.36
CA GLN A 77 1.30 10.67 -16.90
C GLN A 77 0.81 9.38 -16.22
N ASP A 78 -0.02 8.59 -16.90
CA ASP A 78 -0.65 7.40 -16.31
C ASP A 78 0.12 6.12 -16.63
N VAL A 79 0.96 6.16 -17.67
CA VAL A 79 1.76 5.01 -18.13
C VAL A 79 2.65 4.45 -17.02
N PRO A 80 3.38 5.26 -16.22
CA PRO A 80 4.14 4.73 -15.10
C PRO A 80 3.32 3.94 -14.08
N ALA A 81 2.12 4.41 -13.77
CA ALA A 81 1.23 3.74 -12.82
C ALA A 81 0.75 2.40 -13.38
N LEU A 82 0.36 2.38 -14.66
CA LEU A 82 -0.07 1.16 -15.34
C LEU A 82 1.07 0.14 -15.40
N LEU A 83 2.26 0.54 -15.83
CA LEU A 83 3.41 -0.37 -15.90
C LEU A 83 3.83 -0.88 -14.52
N ALA A 84 3.83 -0.03 -13.49
CA ALA A 84 4.12 -0.46 -12.13
C ALA A 84 3.14 -1.55 -11.67
N HIS A 85 1.84 -1.38 -11.93
CA HIS A 85 0.81 -2.35 -11.59
C HIS A 85 1.01 -3.67 -12.36
N GLU A 86 1.07 -3.63 -13.70
CA GLU A 86 1.18 -4.84 -14.53
C GLU A 86 2.49 -5.62 -14.31
N ILE A 87 3.61 -4.92 -14.13
CA ILE A 87 4.90 -5.59 -13.91
C ILE A 87 4.95 -6.21 -12.50
N VAL A 88 4.23 -5.65 -11.52
CA VAL A 88 4.10 -6.26 -10.21
C VAL A 88 3.21 -7.51 -10.25
N HIS A 89 2.18 -7.55 -11.10
CA HIS A 89 1.46 -8.81 -11.39
C HIS A 89 2.42 -9.89 -11.89
N ILE A 90 3.32 -9.56 -12.82
CA ILE A 90 4.37 -10.47 -13.30
C ILE A 90 5.27 -10.94 -12.16
N PHE A 91 5.74 -10.00 -11.32
CA PHE A 91 6.59 -10.30 -10.18
C PHE A 91 5.93 -11.27 -9.20
N LEU A 92 4.68 -11.00 -8.80
CA LEU A 92 3.91 -11.86 -7.88
C LEU A 92 3.64 -13.24 -8.49
N HIS A 93 3.28 -13.30 -9.77
CA HIS A 93 3.08 -14.55 -10.50
C HIS A 93 4.35 -15.42 -10.47
N ARG A 94 5.53 -14.84 -10.72
CA ARG A 94 6.81 -15.58 -10.67
C ARG A 94 7.14 -16.10 -9.27
N LEU A 95 6.74 -15.38 -8.23
CA LEU A 95 6.86 -15.83 -6.84
C LEU A 95 5.77 -16.82 -6.42
N LYS A 96 4.80 -17.10 -7.30
CA LYS A 96 3.61 -17.93 -7.01
C LYS A 96 2.81 -17.40 -5.82
N ILE A 97 2.75 -16.08 -5.68
CA ILE A 97 1.97 -15.39 -4.65
C ILE A 97 0.69 -14.89 -5.30
N ALA A 98 -0.44 -15.46 -4.89
CA ALA A 98 -1.76 -15.04 -5.33
C ALA A 98 -2.82 -15.40 -4.27
N PHE A 99 -3.89 -14.61 -4.23
CA PHE A 99 -5.15 -14.95 -3.60
C PHE A 99 -6.07 -15.70 -4.58
N PRO A 100 -7.09 -16.43 -4.08
CA PRO A 100 -8.05 -17.14 -4.92
C PRO A 100 -8.96 -16.22 -5.74
N HIS A 101 -9.27 -15.03 -5.22
CA HIS A 101 -10.19 -14.09 -5.87
C HIS A 101 -9.43 -13.04 -6.66
N VAL A 102 -9.97 -12.71 -7.85
CA VAL A 102 -9.38 -11.70 -8.75
C VAL A 102 -9.27 -10.35 -8.04
N LEU A 103 -10.34 -9.87 -7.41
CA LEU A 103 -10.32 -8.57 -6.72
C LEU A 103 -9.24 -8.51 -5.61
N ASP A 104 -9.07 -9.58 -4.85
CA ASP A 104 -8.05 -9.65 -3.79
C ASP A 104 -6.64 -9.63 -4.40
N ASN A 105 -6.44 -10.27 -5.56
CA ASN A 105 -5.16 -10.19 -6.30
C ASN A 105 -4.87 -8.77 -6.78
N GLU A 106 -5.86 -8.04 -7.24
CA GLU A 106 -5.66 -6.66 -7.67
C GLU A 106 -5.27 -5.75 -6.51
N ILE A 107 -5.93 -5.91 -5.35
CA ILE A 107 -5.59 -5.21 -4.11
C ILE A 107 -4.18 -5.60 -3.64
N LEU A 108 -3.83 -6.89 -3.74
CA LEU A 108 -2.49 -7.39 -3.44
C LEU A 108 -1.45 -6.74 -4.36
N THR A 109 -1.71 -6.64 -5.66
CA THR A 109 -0.80 -6.05 -6.64
C THR A 109 -0.55 -4.57 -6.34
N ASP A 110 -1.59 -3.78 -6.09
CA ASP A 110 -1.43 -2.37 -5.72
C ASP A 110 -0.65 -2.19 -4.41
N THR A 111 -0.95 -3.05 -3.43
CA THR A 111 -0.27 -3.03 -2.13
C THR A 111 1.19 -3.43 -2.28
N ALA A 112 1.47 -4.50 -3.03
CA ALA A 112 2.82 -4.98 -3.31
C ALA A 112 3.61 -3.95 -4.10
N ALA A 113 3.04 -3.36 -5.15
CA ALA A 113 3.66 -2.29 -5.93
C ALA A 113 4.07 -1.12 -5.04
N THR A 114 3.19 -0.75 -4.10
CA THR A 114 3.49 0.26 -3.10
C THR A 114 4.68 -0.15 -2.25
N TYR A 115 4.64 -1.30 -1.57
CA TYR A 115 5.72 -1.74 -0.66
C TYR A 115 7.05 -2.00 -1.37
N LEU A 116 7.01 -2.42 -2.63
CA LEU A 116 8.19 -2.59 -3.49
C LEU A 116 8.80 -1.26 -3.93
N GLY A 117 8.16 -0.11 -3.70
CA GLY A 117 8.70 1.21 -4.03
C GLY A 117 8.23 1.77 -5.39
N LEU A 118 7.20 1.18 -5.98
CA LEU A 118 6.64 1.55 -7.28
C LEU A 118 5.24 2.18 -7.20
N GLY A 119 4.69 2.41 -6.00
CA GLY A 119 3.31 2.87 -5.85
C GLY A 119 3.10 4.39 -5.96
N TRP A 120 4.13 5.23 -5.78
CA TRP A 120 3.95 6.68 -5.83
C TRP A 120 3.41 7.21 -7.18
N PRO A 121 3.74 6.63 -8.36
CA PRO A 121 3.14 7.05 -9.62
C PRO A 121 1.64 6.74 -9.67
N CYS A 122 1.18 5.65 -9.05
CA CYS A 122 -0.25 5.31 -9.02
C CYS A 122 -1.07 6.36 -8.26
N LEU A 123 -0.57 6.86 -7.14
CA LEU A 123 -1.21 7.96 -6.43
C LEU A 123 -1.16 9.27 -7.23
N ASN A 124 -0.09 9.53 -7.98
CA ASN A 124 0.03 10.70 -8.85
C ASN A 124 -0.90 10.65 -10.07
N ALA A 125 -1.25 9.46 -10.55
CA ALA A 125 -2.19 9.28 -11.66
C ALA A 125 -3.65 9.55 -11.26
N PHE A 126 -3.95 9.69 -9.96
CA PHE A 126 -5.26 10.10 -9.50
C PHE A 126 -5.56 11.56 -9.89
N ARG A 127 -6.69 11.77 -10.56
CA ARG A 127 -7.18 13.10 -10.94
C ARG A 127 -8.66 13.26 -10.62
N ILE A 128 -9.01 14.42 -10.08
CA ILE A 128 -10.40 14.88 -10.00
C ILE A 128 -10.56 16.01 -11.02
N SER A 129 -11.39 15.78 -12.03
CA SER A 129 -11.77 16.79 -13.02
C SER A 129 -13.15 17.36 -12.68
N VAL A 130 -13.24 18.68 -12.68
CA VAL A 130 -14.50 19.40 -12.52
C VAL A 130 -14.75 20.16 -13.81
N HIS A 131 -15.85 19.86 -14.49
CA HIS A 131 -16.25 20.53 -15.71
C HIS A 131 -17.65 21.09 -15.54
N ASP A 132 -17.80 22.39 -15.74
CA ASP A 132 -19.10 23.03 -15.74
C ASP A 132 -19.67 22.97 -17.17
N SER A 133 -20.86 22.41 -17.35
CA SER A 133 -21.62 22.48 -18.60
C SER A 133 -22.74 23.49 -18.46
N HIS A 134 -23.04 24.23 -19.53
CA HIS A 134 -24.19 25.13 -19.56
C HIS A 134 -25.30 24.49 -20.39
N GLU A 135 -26.45 24.24 -19.77
CA GLU A 135 -27.66 23.78 -20.44
C GLU A 135 -28.68 24.89 -20.51
N PHE A 136 -29.31 25.09 -21.66
CA PHE A 136 -30.44 26.01 -21.77
C PHE A 136 -31.71 25.32 -21.27
N GLY A 137 -32.19 25.73 -20.10
CA GLY A 137 -33.50 25.33 -19.58
C GLY A 137 -34.60 26.33 -19.98
N TYR A 138 -35.86 25.95 -19.74
CA TYR A 138 -37.04 26.79 -20.00
C TYR A 138 -37.02 28.17 -19.31
N VAL A 139 -36.18 28.36 -18.28
CA VAL A 139 -36.08 29.59 -17.48
C VAL A 139 -34.69 30.27 -17.62
N GLY A 140 -33.91 29.89 -18.64
CA GLY A 140 -32.57 30.43 -18.91
C GLY A 140 -31.43 29.41 -18.76
N PRO A 141 -30.18 29.83 -18.99
CA PRO A 141 -29.01 28.95 -18.90
C PRO A 141 -28.77 28.50 -17.46
N ARG A 142 -28.65 27.18 -17.27
CA ARG A 142 -28.26 26.53 -16.02
C ARG A 142 -26.84 26.00 -16.14
N THR A 143 -26.02 26.28 -15.14
CA THR A 143 -24.70 25.67 -15.01
C THR A 143 -24.83 24.37 -14.24
N ILE A 144 -24.43 23.26 -14.86
CA ILE A 144 -24.34 21.94 -14.24
C ILE A 144 -22.86 21.64 -14.03
N ARG A 145 -22.48 21.41 -12.77
CA ARG A 145 -21.12 21.02 -12.43
C ARG A 145 -20.99 19.51 -12.48
N HIS A 146 -20.16 19.01 -13.39
CA HIS A 146 -19.78 17.61 -13.49
C HIS A 146 -18.47 17.40 -12.74
N VAL A 147 -18.43 16.41 -11.86
CA VAL A 147 -17.20 15.98 -11.18
C VAL A 147 -16.92 14.56 -11.63
N SER A 148 -15.78 14.34 -12.26
CA SER A 148 -15.29 13.01 -12.64
C SER A 148 -13.97 12.71 -11.95
N ALA A 149 -13.79 11.45 -11.55
CA ALA A 149 -12.57 10.97 -10.92
C ALA A 149 -11.94 9.89 -11.81
N SER A 150 -10.65 10.02 -12.08
CA SER A 150 -9.85 9.02 -12.79
C SER A 150 -8.81 8.47 -11.84
N LYS A 151 -8.66 7.14 -11.80
CA LYS A 151 -7.63 6.45 -11.01
C LYS A 151 -7.02 5.30 -11.82
N VAL A 152 -5.81 4.91 -11.43
CA VAL A 152 -5.14 3.69 -11.88
C VAL A 152 -4.98 2.78 -10.65
N GLY A 153 -5.35 1.51 -10.79
CA GLY A 153 -5.40 0.55 -9.69
C GLY A 153 -6.79 0.41 -9.05
N TYR A 154 -6.87 -0.55 -8.14
CA TYR A 154 -8.08 -1.01 -7.48
C TYR A 154 -8.27 -0.40 -6.10
N LEU A 155 -7.20 -0.03 -5.40
CA LEU A 155 -7.30 0.79 -4.19
C LEU A 155 -7.95 2.14 -4.51
N THR A 156 -8.77 2.66 -3.60
CA THR A 156 -9.19 4.07 -3.63
C THR A 156 -7.99 4.98 -3.41
N PRO A 157 -8.05 6.25 -3.83
CA PRO A 157 -6.95 7.20 -3.62
C PRO A 157 -6.58 7.35 -2.13
N GLU A 158 -7.56 7.30 -1.24
CA GLU A 158 -7.40 7.35 0.21
C GLU A 158 -6.71 6.09 0.75
N GLU A 159 -7.11 4.90 0.28
CA GLU A 159 -6.46 3.64 0.63
C GLU A 159 -5.02 3.60 0.12
N PHE A 160 -4.80 3.99 -1.14
CA PHE A 160 -3.47 4.03 -1.75
C PHE A 160 -2.55 4.98 -0.99
N ALA A 161 -3.04 6.18 -0.66
CA ALA A 161 -2.33 7.15 0.16
C ALA A 161 -1.99 6.63 1.56
N TYR A 162 -2.90 5.89 2.18
CA TYR A 162 -2.66 5.25 3.47
C TYR A 162 -1.60 4.15 3.39
N VAL A 163 -1.64 3.28 2.39
CA VAL A 163 -0.64 2.22 2.18
C VAL A 163 0.73 2.83 1.88
N LEU A 164 0.80 3.86 1.04
CA LEU A 164 2.04 4.58 0.74
C LEU A 164 2.61 5.27 1.99
N ALA A 165 1.75 5.79 2.86
CA ALA A 165 2.17 6.36 4.14
C ALA A 165 2.71 5.30 5.11
N LYS A 166 2.09 4.13 5.20
CA LYS A 166 2.61 2.99 5.99
C LYS A 166 4.00 2.58 5.51
N ARG A 167 4.19 2.43 4.19
CA ARG A 167 5.51 2.18 3.61
C ARG A 167 6.50 3.28 4.02
N SER A 168 6.13 4.54 3.84
CA SER A 168 7.03 5.67 4.10
C SER A 168 7.48 5.71 5.56
N LEU A 169 6.59 5.36 6.50
CA LEU A 169 6.95 5.19 7.91
C LEU A 169 7.88 3.99 8.14
N LEU A 170 7.60 2.84 7.50
CA LEU A 170 8.41 1.62 7.63
C LEU A 170 9.86 1.81 7.16
N PHE A 171 10.06 2.54 6.06
CA PHE A 171 11.39 2.74 5.46
C PHE A 171 11.99 4.13 5.76
N ASN A 172 11.32 4.94 6.58
CA ASN A 172 11.71 6.33 6.87
C ASN A 172 11.93 7.17 5.60
N GLU A 173 11.05 7.01 4.61
CA GLU A 173 11.15 7.63 3.30
C GLU A 173 10.39 8.97 3.23
N ARG A 174 10.96 9.95 2.54
CA ARG A 174 10.34 11.28 2.31
C ARG A 174 9.64 11.36 0.95
N ILE A 175 8.58 10.56 0.78
CA ILE A 175 7.89 10.42 -0.51
C ILE A 175 7.12 11.68 -0.94
N ASP A 176 6.78 12.59 -0.01
CA ASP A 176 6.02 13.84 -0.28
C ASP A 176 6.56 14.66 -1.46
N ARG A 177 7.88 14.59 -1.69
CA ARG A 177 8.58 15.33 -2.74
C ARG A 177 8.31 14.78 -4.14
N LEU A 178 7.94 13.51 -4.25
CA LEU A 178 7.65 12.85 -5.52
C LEU A 178 6.19 13.03 -5.94
N LEU A 179 5.34 13.50 -5.01
CA LEU A 179 3.90 13.57 -5.19
C LEU A 179 3.44 14.91 -5.79
N THR A 180 2.42 14.83 -6.65
CA THR A 180 1.64 16.00 -7.09
C THR A 180 0.95 16.68 -5.90
N LEU A 181 0.46 17.91 -6.07
CA LEU A 181 -0.21 18.63 -4.98
C LEU A 181 -1.44 17.87 -4.45
N GLN A 182 -2.25 17.30 -5.33
CA GLN A 182 -3.42 16.51 -4.98
C GLN A 182 -3.04 15.22 -4.25
N ALA A 183 -2.10 14.46 -4.82
CA ALA A 183 -1.58 13.23 -4.22
C ALA A 183 -0.96 13.47 -2.84
N ARG A 184 -0.25 14.60 -2.66
CA ARG A 184 0.37 14.98 -1.39
C ARG A 184 -0.67 15.24 -0.29
N GLU A 185 -1.82 15.83 -0.62
CA GLU A 185 -2.88 16.05 0.37
C GLU A 185 -3.50 14.72 0.85
N LEU A 186 -3.82 13.83 -0.09
CA LEU A 186 -4.27 12.47 0.22
C LEU A 186 -3.22 11.72 1.05
N TYR A 187 -1.94 11.77 0.66
CA TYR A 187 -0.85 11.18 1.40
C TYR A 187 -0.74 11.71 2.84
N ARG A 188 -0.89 13.02 3.05
CA ARG A 188 -0.92 13.61 4.41
C ARG A 188 -2.09 13.13 5.24
N GLN A 189 -3.25 12.90 4.63
CA GLN A 189 -4.40 12.27 5.29
C GLN A 189 -4.09 10.83 5.68
N GLY A 190 -3.60 10.02 4.74
CA GLY A 190 -3.14 8.65 4.97
C GLY A 190 -2.07 8.56 6.06
N LEU A 191 -1.11 9.49 6.07
CA LEU A 191 -0.05 9.57 7.08
C LEU A 191 -0.59 9.90 8.48
N ARG A 192 -1.61 10.77 8.58
CA ARG A 192 -2.30 11.00 9.86
C ARG A 192 -2.97 9.74 10.37
N VAL A 193 -3.62 8.97 9.51
CA VAL A 193 -4.26 7.69 9.88
C VAL A 193 -3.21 6.65 10.28
N ALA A 194 -2.19 6.44 9.45
CA ALA A 194 -1.10 5.49 9.70
C ALA A 194 -0.36 5.78 11.02
N ARG A 195 -0.09 7.06 11.33
CA ARG A 195 0.51 7.46 12.61
C ARG A 195 -0.43 7.24 13.79
N ARG A 196 -1.74 7.50 13.64
CA ARG A 196 -2.73 7.24 14.70
C ARG A 196 -2.80 5.76 15.05
N GLU A 197 -2.72 4.88 14.06
CA GLU A 197 -2.64 3.42 14.28
C GLU A 197 -1.29 2.99 14.85
N GLY A 198 -0.19 3.55 14.35
CA GLY A 198 1.16 3.35 14.90
C GLY A 198 1.28 3.73 16.38
N ALA A 199 0.42 4.65 16.83
CA ALA A 199 0.27 5.10 18.21
C ALA A 199 -0.72 4.27 19.04
N ARG A 200 -1.14 3.08 18.56
CA ARG A 200 -1.91 2.07 19.32
C ARG A 200 -1.05 0.88 19.84
N PRO A 201 0.15 1.06 20.41
CA PRO A 201 0.71 -0.01 21.25
C PRO A 201 -0.17 -0.20 22.50
N PRO A 202 -0.03 -1.32 23.24
CA PRO A 202 -0.90 -1.67 24.35
C PRO A 202 -1.20 -0.47 25.26
N PHE A 203 -2.44 -0.01 25.16
CA PHE A 203 -3.13 0.88 26.09
C PHE A 203 -2.49 2.25 26.36
N SER A 204 -1.58 2.75 25.50
CA SER A 204 -1.02 4.11 25.68
C SER A 204 -2.10 5.19 25.53
N ARG A 205 -3.07 4.95 24.63
CA ARG A 205 -4.20 5.85 24.32
C ARG A 205 -5.58 5.18 24.42
N SER A 206 -5.68 4.02 25.06
CA SER A 206 -6.96 3.35 25.26
C SER A 206 -7.85 4.08 26.28
N LEU A 207 -9.16 4.06 26.06
CA LEU A 207 -10.14 4.49 27.07
C LEU A 207 -9.95 3.69 28.38
N ILE A 208 -10.29 4.30 29.51
CA ILE A 208 -10.17 3.69 30.84
C ILE A 208 -10.88 2.33 30.91
N TRP A 209 -12.03 2.17 30.27
CA TRP A 209 -12.79 0.93 30.30
C TRP A 209 -12.07 -0.24 29.59
N TRP A 210 -11.34 0.03 28.50
CA TRP A 210 -10.50 -0.97 27.83
C TRP A 210 -9.34 -1.45 28.70
N ARG A 211 -8.79 -0.56 29.55
CA ARG A 211 -7.80 -0.97 30.56
C ARG A 211 -8.42 -1.87 31.62
N TRP A 212 -9.62 -1.57 32.09
CA TRP A 212 -10.33 -2.41 33.04
C TRP A 212 -10.63 -3.81 32.47
N LEU A 213 -11.11 -3.90 31.23
CA LEU A 213 -11.33 -5.18 30.56
C LEU A 213 -10.03 -5.98 30.41
N TYR A 214 -8.94 -5.32 30.00
CA TYR A 214 -7.63 -5.94 29.92
C TYR A 214 -7.14 -6.45 31.28
N LEU A 215 -7.21 -5.62 32.33
CA LEU A 215 -6.80 -6.00 33.69
C LEU A 215 -7.67 -7.14 34.23
N GLY A 216 -8.97 -7.10 33.97
CA GLY A 216 -9.91 -8.17 34.28
C GLY A 216 -9.54 -9.47 33.56
N ARG A 217 -9.28 -9.43 32.25
CA ARG A 217 -8.86 -10.61 31.48
C ARG A 217 -7.51 -11.15 31.95
N ARG A 218 -6.55 -10.28 32.24
CA ARG A 218 -5.26 -10.62 32.86
C ARG A 218 -5.47 -11.33 34.20
N TRP A 219 -6.32 -10.80 35.07
CA TRP A 219 -6.64 -11.38 36.37
C TRP A 219 -7.32 -12.75 36.25
N TRP A 220 -8.30 -12.88 35.34
CA TRP A 220 -8.96 -14.16 35.07
C TRP A 220 -7.98 -15.21 34.53
N THR A 221 -7.09 -14.80 33.62
CA THR A 221 -6.08 -15.69 33.03
C THR A 221 -5.04 -16.13 34.07
N LYS A 222 -4.74 -15.28 35.07
CA LYS A 222 -3.89 -15.66 36.21
C LYS A 222 -4.49 -16.78 37.08
N ARG A 223 -5.81 -16.89 37.15
CA ARG A 223 -6.52 -17.88 37.97
C ARG A 223 -6.79 -19.21 37.27
N LEU A 224 -6.56 -19.29 35.96
CA LEU A 224 -6.67 -20.55 35.22
C LEU A 224 -5.46 -21.45 35.53
N PRO A 225 -5.65 -22.79 35.61
CA PRO A 225 -4.53 -23.73 35.75
C PRO A 225 -3.48 -23.50 34.67
N GLN A 226 -2.19 -23.49 35.06
CA GLN A 226 -1.01 -23.27 34.18
C GLN A 226 -0.83 -24.41 33.16
N THR A 227 -1.79 -24.56 32.26
CA THR A 227 -1.93 -25.68 31.32
C THR A 227 -1.60 -25.26 29.89
N GLY A 228 -0.80 -24.20 29.70
CA GLY A 228 -0.47 -23.66 28.38
C GLY A 228 -1.66 -23.01 27.65
N LYS A 229 -2.78 -22.77 28.33
CA LYS A 229 -3.98 -22.16 27.74
C LYS A 229 -3.71 -20.70 27.35
N ARG A 230 -3.89 -20.40 26.07
CA ARG A 230 -3.82 -19.05 25.49
C ARG A 230 -5.15 -18.33 25.69
N SER A 231 -5.10 -17.08 26.12
CA SER A 231 -6.28 -16.23 26.29
C SER A 231 -6.15 -15.01 25.39
N GLN A 232 -7.17 -14.70 24.58
CA GLN A 232 -7.16 -13.56 23.67
C GLN A 232 -8.07 -12.44 24.19
N PHE A 233 -7.64 -11.20 24.01
CA PHE A 233 -8.42 -9.99 24.20
C PHE A 233 -8.07 -8.99 23.10
N ALA A 234 -9.00 -8.80 22.15
CA ALA A 234 -8.73 -8.05 20.91
C ALA A 234 -7.44 -8.57 20.22
N ASP A 235 -6.51 -7.67 19.90
CA ASP A 235 -5.23 -7.99 19.24
C ASP A 235 -4.15 -8.50 20.21
N TYR A 236 -4.48 -8.61 21.50
CA TYR A 236 -3.57 -9.06 22.55
C TYR A 236 -3.82 -10.53 22.88
N ARG A 237 -2.74 -11.29 23.03
CA ARG A 237 -2.80 -12.67 23.53
C ARG A 237 -1.95 -12.79 24.78
N PHE A 238 -2.51 -13.42 25.80
CA PHE A 238 -1.81 -13.75 27.03
C PHE A 238 -1.33 -15.21 26.97
N GLU A 239 -0.07 -15.40 27.32
CA GLU A 239 0.57 -16.70 27.36
C GLU A 239 1.48 -16.81 28.59
N TRP A 240 1.55 -18.02 29.14
CA TRP A 240 2.49 -18.36 30.21
C TRP A 240 3.75 -18.92 29.58
N VAL A 241 4.90 -18.32 29.89
CA VAL A 241 6.22 -18.74 29.41
C VAL A 241 7.16 -18.72 30.62
N ASP A 242 7.79 -19.85 30.92
CA ASP A 242 8.75 -20.01 32.04
C ASP A 242 8.21 -19.51 33.40
N GLY A 243 6.93 -19.76 33.69
CA GLY A 243 6.29 -19.33 34.94
C GLY A 243 5.89 -17.85 34.98
N GLU A 244 6.16 -17.08 33.92
CA GLU A 244 5.74 -15.68 33.82
C GLU A 244 4.66 -15.46 32.74
N MET A 245 3.67 -14.63 33.05
CA MET A 245 2.65 -14.27 32.06
C MET A 245 3.13 -13.12 31.16
N LYS A 246 3.16 -13.37 29.86
CA LYS A 246 3.51 -12.42 28.81
C LYS A 246 2.28 -12.02 28.01
N VAL A 247 2.31 -10.82 27.43
CA VAL A 247 1.35 -10.35 26.44
C VAL A 247 2.03 -10.24 25.08
N THR A 248 1.41 -10.80 24.06
CA THR A 248 1.85 -10.69 22.66
C THR A 248 0.87 -9.88 21.83
N PHE A 249 1.39 -9.07 20.92
CA PHE A 249 0.64 -8.29 19.94
C PHE A 249 1.52 -8.06 18.71
N ASP A 250 0.93 -7.67 17.59
CA ASP A 250 1.67 -7.37 16.37
C ASP A 250 2.12 -5.89 16.37
N CYS A 251 3.35 -5.61 15.95
CA CYS A 251 3.85 -4.25 15.80
C CYS A 251 2.93 -3.44 14.87
N PRO A 252 2.44 -2.26 15.26
CA PRO A 252 1.44 -1.54 14.47
C PRO A 252 1.98 -0.93 13.15
N VAL A 253 3.30 -1.06 12.91
CA VAL A 253 3.98 -0.59 11.71
C VAL A 253 4.34 -1.74 10.76
N CYS A 254 4.98 -2.81 11.26
CA CYS A 254 5.49 -3.90 10.42
C CYS A 254 4.84 -5.27 10.69
N CYS A 255 3.85 -5.34 11.57
CA CYS A 255 3.17 -6.56 12.00
C CYS A 255 4.08 -7.63 12.63
N GLN A 256 5.34 -7.31 12.93
CA GLN A 256 6.24 -8.19 13.69
C GLN A 256 5.62 -8.52 15.04
N LYS A 257 5.58 -9.80 15.41
CA LYS A 257 5.12 -10.21 16.74
C LYS A 257 6.05 -9.68 17.82
N LEU A 258 5.48 -8.92 18.74
CA LEU A 258 6.13 -8.37 19.92
C LEU A 258 5.58 -9.07 21.16
N ARG A 259 6.46 -9.31 22.13
CA ARG A 259 6.14 -9.98 23.39
C ARG A 259 6.66 -9.15 24.55
N LEU A 260 5.81 -8.89 25.54
CA LEU A 260 6.15 -8.10 26.72
C LEU A 260 5.74 -8.78 28.02
N PRO A 261 6.46 -8.54 29.12
CA PRO A 261 5.99 -8.94 30.45
C PRO A 261 4.72 -8.16 30.81
N THR A 262 3.78 -8.80 31.51
CA THR A 262 2.49 -8.18 31.90
C THR A 262 2.55 -7.40 33.22
N GLU A 263 3.67 -7.45 33.94
CA GLU A 263 3.74 -6.95 35.32
C GLU A 263 4.32 -5.53 35.44
N ARG A 264 4.77 -4.95 34.32
CA ARG A 264 5.36 -3.61 34.31
C ARG A 264 4.29 -2.56 34.01
N ARG A 265 4.25 -1.49 34.81
CA ARG A 265 3.31 -0.37 34.61
C ARG A 265 3.53 0.35 33.28
N GLN A 266 4.79 0.48 32.86
CA GLN A 266 5.17 1.14 31.62
C GLN A 266 6.42 0.48 31.05
N ILE A 267 6.42 0.22 29.74
CA ILE A 267 7.54 -0.35 29.01
C ILE A 267 7.74 0.48 27.75
N HIS A 268 8.97 0.92 27.51
CA HIS A 268 9.39 1.44 26.23
C HIS A 268 10.10 0.31 25.48
N LEU A 269 9.72 0.09 24.23
CA LEU A 269 10.36 -0.90 23.38
C LEU A 269 10.54 -0.34 21.97
N ASP A 270 11.58 -0.81 21.30
CA ASP A 270 11.78 -0.60 19.88
C ASP A 270 11.53 -1.93 19.17
N CYS A 271 10.75 -1.91 18.10
CA CYS A 271 10.53 -3.11 17.31
C CYS A 271 11.88 -3.57 16.70
N PRO A 272 12.29 -4.84 16.86
CA PRO A 272 13.58 -5.31 16.33
C PRO A 272 13.65 -5.27 14.80
N THR A 273 12.49 -5.27 14.12
CA THR A 273 12.41 -5.29 12.65
C THR A 273 12.37 -3.89 12.04
N CYS A 274 11.50 -3.01 12.55
CA CYS A 274 11.29 -1.68 11.97
C CYS A 274 11.78 -0.52 12.84
N GLN A 275 12.35 -0.81 14.02
CA GLN A 275 12.84 0.18 15.00
C GLN A 275 11.77 1.18 15.49
N HIS A 276 10.49 0.93 15.22
CA HIS A 276 9.40 1.77 15.72
C HIS A 276 9.31 1.71 17.24
N SER A 277 9.48 2.88 17.88
CA SER A 277 9.40 3.02 19.33
C SER A 277 7.96 3.07 19.83
N CYS A 278 7.64 2.23 20.80
CA CYS A 278 6.33 2.10 21.41
C CYS A 278 6.42 2.28 22.94
N SER A 279 5.59 3.18 23.49
CA SER A 279 5.32 3.21 24.94
C SER A 279 4.09 2.35 25.24
N CYS A 280 4.29 1.27 25.98
CA CYS A 280 3.26 0.29 26.34
C CYS A 280 2.92 0.39 27.82
N ARG A 281 1.64 0.19 28.15
CA ARG A 281 1.19 -0.03 29.53
C ARG A 281 0.58 -1.42 29.62
N THR A 282 1.15 -2.28 30.45
CA THR A 282 0.80 -3.71 30.57
C THR A 282 0.23 -4.08 31.93
#